data_AF-A0A660NKX9-F1
#
_entry.id   AF-A0A660NKX9-F1
#
_cell.length_a   1.000
_cell.length_b   1.000
_cell.length_c   1.000
_cell.angle_alpha   90.00
_cell.angle_beta   90.00
_cell.angle_gamma   90.00
#
_symmetry.space_group_name_H-M   'P 1'
#
loop_
_entity.id
_entity.type
_entity.pdbx_description
1 polymer ?
#
loop_
_entity_poly.entity_id
_entity_poly.type
_entity_poly.pdbx_seq_one_letter_code
_entity_poly.pdbx_strand_id
1 'polypeptide(L)'
;MRTALGGSAILVIAGLGAFWYASQKAQQQAPKEEGDVVTVTIEDKVCKPNEITVPAGRTTFRIVNNSDRALEWEILDGIMVVEERENIAPGFAQTMRVKLRPGDYDITCGLLSNPRGKLHVTPSADSEAEAARPSAVNFLGALAEYRFYMVSQTSQLQDATEQLVAAIKAGNLKEAQALYAPAHQFYKRIEPMAEMFADLDQRINGRADYFEKREADPAFRGFHRLEYTLFGQPTPDLKALAPIADELQADLGKLKERLSALDIKPERLASAASRLLRRTADNLPTGGEEAWSHAEASDLQGTLDGTRKLAILVAPLLTKPAPALKKGIEDGYAQFGKALDPYRDGNGFKAGALDDAGRKAVAAPVNQLADTLGQVNAALGLE
;
A
#
# COMPACT_ATOMS: atom_id res chain seq x y z
N MET A 1 -44.61 -38.11 -50.75
CA MET A 1 -44.84 -38.48 -49.33
C MET A 1 -43.89 -39.57 -48.82
N ARG A 2 -43.71 -40.71 -49.51
CA ARG A 2 -42.81 -41.80 -49.04
C ARG A 2 -41.31 -41.42 -49.00
N THR A 3 -40.84 -40.58 -49.92
CA THR A 3 -39.43 -40.10 -49.95
C THR A 3 -39.11 -39.09 -48.85
N ALA A 4 -40.09 -38.25 -48.48
CA ALA A 4 -39.96 -37.27 -47.39
C ALA A 4 -39.93 -37.93 -45.99
N LEU A 5 -40.67 -39.04 -45.82
CA LEU A 5 -40.62 -39.86 -44.61
C LEU A 5 -39.27 -40.59 -44.44
N GLY A 6 -38.70 -41.09 -45.54
CA GLY A 6 -37.37 -41.72 -45.51
C GLY A 6 -36.25 -40.75 -45.15
N GLY A 7 -36.27 -39.53 -45.70
CA GLY A 7 -35.30 -38.49 -45.36
C GLY A 7 -35.37 -38.05 -43.88
N SER A 8 -36.58 -37.98 -43.32
CA SER A 8 -36.78 -37.60 -41.91
C SER A 8 -36.26 -38.67 -40.94
N ALA A 9 -36.46 -39.95 -41.24
CA ALA A 9 -35.94 -41.05 -40.42
C ALA A 9 -34.40 -41.07 -40.39
N ILE A 10 -33.75 -40.78 -41.52
CA ILE A 10 -32.28 -40.72 -41.60
C ILE A 10 -31.73 -39.56 -40.76
N LEU A 11 -32.38 -38.40 -40.78
CA LEU A 11 -31.96 -37.24 -39.98
C LEU A 11 -32.09 -37.49 -38.48
N VAL A 12 -33.15 -38.19 -38.04
CA VAL A 12 -33.32 -38.56 -36.61
C VAL A 12 -32.23 -39.53 -36.15
N ILE A 13 -31.91 -40.55 -36.96
CA ILE A 13 -30.86 -41.52 -36.63
C ILE A 13 -29.48 -40.83 -36.58
N ALA A 14 -29.19 -39.96 -37.56
CA ALA A 14 -27.95 -39.17 -37.57
C ALA A 14 -27.86 -38.23 -36.36
N GLY A 15 -28.97 -37.58 -35.97
CA GLY A 15 -29.04 -36.73 -34.80
C GLY A 15 -28.80 -37.49 -33.49
N LEU A 16 -29.41 -38.67 -33.33
CA LEU A 16 -29.18 -39.54 -32.17
C LEU A 16 -27.73 -40.06 -32.12
N GLY A 17 -27.15 -40.43 -33.26
CA GLY A 17 -25.74 -40.83 -33.36
C GLY A 17 -24.77 -39.71 -32.98
N ALA A 18 -25.03 -38.48 -33.47
CA ALA A 18 -24.24 -37.31 -33.12
C ALA A 18 -24.35 -36.94 -31.64
N PHE A 19 -25.57 -37.01 -31.07
CA PHE A 19 -25.80 -36.76 -29.65
C PHE A 19 -25.11 -37.81 -28.77
N TRP A 20 -25.22 -39.09 -29.11
CA TRP A 20 -24.55 -40.18 -28.39
C TRP A 20 -23.02 -40.03 -28.44
N TYR A 21 -22.47 -39.71 -29.61
CA TYR A 21 -21.03 -39.48 -29.77
C TYR A 21 -20.55 -38.24 -29.00
N ALA A 22 -21.29 -37.13 -29.06
CA ALA A 22 -20.98 -35.92 -28.30
C ALA A 22 -21.05 -36.16 -26.79
N SER A 23 -22.05 -36.92 -26.32
CA SER A 23 -22.20 -37.28 -24.91
C SER A 23 -21.06 -38.15 -24.41
N GLN A 24 -20.61 -39.15 -25.19
CA GLN A 24 -19.45 -39.97 -24.85
C GLN A 24 -18.16 -39.13 -24.80
N LYS A 25 -17.99 -38.22 -25.77
CA LYS A 25 -16.80 -37.36 -25.85
C LYS A 25 -16.75 -36.33 -24.72
N ALA A 26 -17.89 -35.78 -24.31
CA ALA A 26 -18.01 -34.89 -23.16
C ALA A 26 -17.69 -35.61 -21.83
N GLN A 27 -18.10 -36.87 -21.67
CA GLN A 27 -17.70 -37.70 -20.53
C GLN A 27 -16.19 -37.97 -20.48
N GLN A 28 -15.54 -38.09 -21.64
CA GLN A 28 -14.09 -38.31 -21.74
C GLN A 28 -13.26 -37.01 -21.61
N GLN A 29 -13.86 -35.84 -21.89
CA GLN A 29 -13.23 -34.52 -21.78
C GLN A 29 -13.56 -33.82 -20.45
N ALA A 30 -13.47 -34.55 -19.34
CA ALA A 30 -13.36 -33.87 -18.04
C ALA A 30 -12.17 -32.90 -18.11
N PRO A 31 -12.30 -31.65 -17.61
CA PRO A 31 -11.18 -30.70 -17.60
C PRO A 31 -9.95 -31.36 -16.97
N LYS A 32 -8.77 -31.19 -17.57
CA LYS A 32 -7.51 -31.47 -16.87
C LYS A 32 -7.41 -30.46 -15.74
N GLU A 33 -7.77 -30.90 -14.53
CA GLU A 33 -7.72 -30.07 -13.34
C GLU A 33 -6.26 -29.99 -12.86
N GLU A 34 -5.70 -28.77 -12.84
CA GLU A 34 -4.43 -28.47 -12.16
C GLU A 34 -4.70 -28.28 -10.66
N GLY A 35 -4.16 -29.19 -9.84
CA GLY A 35 -4.28 -29.20 -8.37
C GLY A 35 -4.90 -30.49 -7.81
N ASP A 36 -4.77 -30.72 -6.51
CA ASP A 36 -5.42 -31.84 -5.82
C ASP A 36 -6.94 -31.64 -5.80
N VAL A 37 -7.65 -32.46 -6.57
CA VAL A 37 -9.12 -32.46 -6.63
C VAL A 37 -9.66 -33.50 -5.67
N VAL A 38 -10.48 -33.07 -4.71
CA VAL A 38 -11.16 -33.98 -3.80
C VAL A 38 -12.47 -34.41 -4.42
N THR A 39 -12.56 -35.68 -4.81
CA THR A 39 -13.82 -36.24 -5.34
C THR A 39 -14.69 -36.75 -4.20
N VAL A 40 -15.92 -36.26 -4.12
CA VAL A 40 -16.94 -36.70 -3.17
C VAL A 40 -18.08 -37.33 -3.96
N THR A 41 -18.27 -38.63 -3.79
CA THR A 41 -19.38 -39.35 -4.42
C THR A 41 -20.51 -39.48 -3.42
N ILE A 42 -21.71 -39.06 -3.79
CA ILE A 42 -22.90 -39.26 -2.99
C ILE A 42 -23.62 -40.49 -3.54
N GLU A 43 -23.66 -41.54 -2.74
CA GLU A 43 -24.48 -42.73 -2.98
C GLU A 43 -25.48 -42.88 -1.84
N ASP A 44 -26.72 -43.23 -2.18
CA ASP A 44 -27.82 -43.36 -1.23
C ASP A 44 -28.05 -42.12 -0.34
N LYS A 45 -27.56 -42.17 0.91
CA LYS A 45 -27.71 -41.14 1.95
C LYS A 45 -26.39 -40.73 2.60
N VAL A 46 -25.25 -41.11 2.00
CA VAL A 46 -23.92 -40.86 2.57
C VAL A 46 -22.97 -40.31 1.52
N CYS A 47 -22.06 -39.42 1.94
CA CYS A 47 -20.91 -39.05 1.13
C CYS A 47 -19.83 -40.12 1.23
N LYS A 48 -19.11 -40.34 0.14
CA LYS A 48 -17.86 -41.11 0.11
C LYS A 48 -16.74 -40.26 -0.49
N PRO A 49 -15.70 -39.93 0.28
CA PRO A 49 -15.61 -40.11 1.75
C PRO A 49 -16.61 -39.23 2.52
N ASN A 50 -16.98 -39.62 3.74
CA ASN A 50 -17.79 -38.79 4.65
C ASN A 50 -16.93 -38.01 5.65
N GLU A 51 -15.63 -38.29 5.72
CA GLU A 51 -14.63 -37.53 6.46
C GLU A 51 -13.50 -37.16 5.51
N ILE A 52 -13.22 -35.88 5.38
CA ILE A 52 -12.24 -35.34 4.43
C ILE A 52 -11.23 -34.51 5.21
N THR A 53 -9.95 -34.67 4.89
CA THR A 53 -8.89 -33.80 5.41
C THR A 53 -8.16 -33.12 4.26
N VAL A 54 -8.05 -31.80 4.29
CA VAL A 54 -7.34 -30.99 3.29
C VAL A 54 -6.53 -29.87 3.97
N PRO A 55 -5.42 -29.39 3.38
CA PRO A 55 -4.77 -28.18 3.87
C PRO A 55 -5.62 -26.94 3.60
N ALA A 56 -5.54 -25.95 4.50
CA ALA A 56 -6.14 -24.64 4.29
C ALA A 56 -5.58 -23.94 3.04
N GLY A 57 -6.44 -23.19 2.36
CA GLY A 57 -6.13 -22.62 1.05
C GLY A 57 -7.19 -22.98 0.01
N ARG A 58 -6.83 -22.86 -1.28
CA ARG A 58 -7.75 -23.17 -2.37
C ARG A 58 -7.84 -24.69 -2.59
N THR A 59 -9.03 -25.24 -2.43
CA THR A 59 -9.34 -26.63 -2.70
C THR A 59 -10.42 -26.71 -3.78
N THR A 60 -10.28 -27.69 -4.66
CA THR A 60 -11.28 -28.01 -5.67
C THR A 60 -11.99 -29.29 -5.27
N PHE A 61 -13.31 -29.24 -5.12
CA PHE A 61 -14.11 -30.45 -4.89
C PHE A 61 -14.88 -30.81 -6.16
N ARG A 62 -14.85 -32.10 -6.49
CA ARG A 62 -15.67 -32.68 -7.56
C ARG A 62 -16.76 -33.54 -6.92
N ILE A 63 -18.00 -33.08 -7.02
CA ILE A 63 -19.16 -33.72 -6.40
C ILE A 63 -19.84 -34.58 -7.44
N VAL A 64 -19.87 -35.89 -7.21
CA VAL A 64 -20.46 -36.87 -8.13
C VAL A 64 -21.77 -37.38 -7.52
N ASN A 65 -22.86 -37.23 -8.27
CA ASN A 65 -24.16 -37.74 -7.84
C ASN A 65 -24.41 -39.14 -8.42
N ASN A 66 -24.23 -40.17 -7.60
CA ASN A 66 -24.59 -41.56 -7.90
C ASN A 66 -25.90 -41.99 -7.22
N SER A 67 -26.72 -41.05 -6.78
CA SER A 67 -28.08 -41.30 -6.28
C SER A 67 -29.11 -41.26 -7.41
N ASP A 68 -30.37 -41.51 -7.08
CA ASP A 68 -31.51 -41.52 -8.00
C ASP A 68 -32.24 -40.16 -8.09
N ARG A 69 -31.76 -39.13 -7.38
CA ARG A 69 -32.38 -37.81 -7.32
C ARG A 69 -31.39 -36.67 -7.47
N ALA A 70 -31.87 -35.50 -7.89
CA ALA A 70 -31.06 -34.29 -7.84
C ALA A 70 -30.73 -33.92 -6.39
N LEU A 71 -29.54 -33.38 -6.15
CA LEU A 71 -29.03 -33.08 -4.82
C LEU A 71 -28.24 -31.77 -4.75
N GLU A 72 -27.98 -31.34 -3.52
CA GLU A 72 -27.07 -30.26 -3.16
C GLU A 72 -25.91 -30.79 -2.29
N TRP A 73 -24.77 -30.13 -2.38
CA TRP A 73 -23.61 -30.38 -1.52
C TRP A 73 -23.03 -29.04 -1.06
N GLU A 74 -22.97 -28.86 0.25
CA GLU A 74 -22.61 -27.62 0.93
C GLU A 74 -21.48 -27.89 1.92
N ILE A 75 -20.63 -26.89 2.12
CA ILE A 75 -19.68 -26.81 3.22
C ILE A 75 -20.25 -25.84 4.26
N LEU A 76 -20.33 -26.26 5.51
CA LEU A 76 -20.99 -25.51 6.58
C LEU A 76 -20.03 -25.19 7.73
N ASP A 77 -20.05 -23.93 8.16
CA ASP A 77 -19.44 -23.46 9.42
C ASP A 77 -20.56 -23.14 10.42
N GLY A 78 -20.91 -24.14 11.24
CA GLY A 78 -22.09 -24.10 12.10
C GLY A 78 -23.39 -24.04 11.29
N ILE A 79 -23.98 -22.84 11.21
CA ILE A 79 -25.21 -22.56 10.45
C ILE A 79 -24.95 -21.80 9.14
N MET A 80 -23.71 -21.38 8.89
CA MET A 80 -23.34 -20.59 7.73
C MET A 80 -22.92 -21.50 6.58
N VAL A 81 -23.44 -21.25 5.39
CA VAL A 81 -22.95 -21.88 4.16
C VAL A 81 -21.68 -21.17 3.72
N VAL A 82 -20.59 -21.93 3.63
CA VAL A 82 -19.27 -21.44 3.19
C VAL A 82 -19.18 -21.47 1.66
N GLU A 83 -19.64 -22.55 1.03
CA GLU A 83 -19.75 -22.73 -0.42
C GLU A 83 -20.71 -23.90 -0.72
N GLU A 84 -21.37 -23.87 -1.87
CA GLU A 84 -22.38 -24.88 -2.25
C GLU A 84 -22.41 -25.18 -3.75
N ARG A 85 -22.91 -26.37 -4.09
CA ARG A 85 -23.36 -26.71 -5.44
C ARG A 85 -24.72 -27.39 -5.40
N GLU A 86 -25.67 -26.83 -6.12
CA GLU A 86 -27.06 -27.26 -6.16
C GLU A 86 -27.42 -27.98 -7.46
N ASN A 87 -28.56 -28.67 -7.44
CA ASN A 87 -29.20 -29.26 -8.63
C ASN A 87 -28.29 -30.21 -9.41
N ILE A 88 -27.41 -30.94 -8.71
CA ILE A 88 -26.55 -31.95 -9.32
C ILE A 88 -27.43 -33.14 -9.69
N ALA A 89 -27.75 -33.32 -10.97
CA ALA A 89 -28.64 -34.38 -11.43
C ALA A 89 -28.03 -35.79 -11.29
N PRO A 90 -28.84 -36.86 -11.19
CA PRO A 90 -28.36 -38.24 -11.17
C PRO A 90 -27.41 -38.56 -12.33
N GLY A 91 -26.25 -39.15 -12.01
CA GLY A 91 -25.22 -39.51 -12.98
C GLY A 91 -24.34 -38.35 -13.45
N PHE A 92 -24.54 -37.13 -12.95
CA PHE A 92 -23.71 -35.97 -13.23
C PHE A 92 -22.72 -35.68 -12.11
N ALA A 93 -21.69 -34.90 -12.46
CA ALA A 93 -20.75 -34.33 -11.50
C ALA A 93 -20.64 -32.83 -11.68
N GLN A 94 -20.42 -32.10 -10.59
CA GLN A 94 -20.11 -30.68 -10.60
C GLN A 94 -18.84 -30.40 -9.82
N THR A 95 -18.10 -29.38 -10.23
CA THR A 95 -16.90 -28.92 -9.54
C THR A 95 -17.19 -27.61 -8.81
N MET A 96 -16.70 -27.48 -7.57
CA MET A 96 -16.58 -26.20 -6.88
C MET A 96 -15.12 -25.92 -6.54
N ARG A 97 -14.75 -24.65 -6.47
CA ARG A 97 -13.45 -24.22 -5.98
C ARG A 97 -13.68 -23.25 -4.84
N VAL A 98 -13.14 -23.57 -3.67
CA VAL A 98 -13.35 -22.82 -2.43
C VAL A 98 -12.01 -22.52 -1.77
N LYS A 99 -11.90 -21.38 -1.08
CA LYS A 99 -10.74 -21.09 -0.21
C LYS A 99 -11.14 -21.36 1.24
N LEU A 100 -10.58 -22.42 1.83
CA LEU A 100 -10.90 -22.86 3.19
C LEU A 100 -9.91 -22.29 4.21
N ARG A 101 -10.42 -21.90 5.37
CA ARG A 101 -9.60 -21.54 6.55
C ARG A 101 -9.40 -22.79 7.42
N PRO A 102 -8.32 -22.86 8.23
CA PRO A 102 -8.13 -23.96 9.17
C PRO A 102 -9.33 -24.08 10.12
N GLY A 103 -9.80 -25.30 10.36
CA GLY A 103 -10.98 -25.54 11.19
C GLY A 103 -11.72 -26.82 10.82
N ASP A 104 -12.78 -27.11 11.59
CA ASP A 104 -13.67 -28.24 11.36
C ASP A 104 -15.00 -27.74 10.79
N TYR A 105 -15.39 -28.31 9.66
CA TYR A 105 -16.63 -27.99 8.96
C TYR A 105 -17.52 -29.22 8.86
N ASP A 106 -18.82 -28.99 8.72
CA ASP A 106 -19.75 -30.01 8.29
C ASP A 106 -19.89 -29.98 6.75
N ILE A 107 -20.17 -31.14 6.15
CA ILE A 107 -20.59 -31.22 4.74
C ILE A 107 -21.95 -31.90 4.62
N THR A 108 -22.81 -31.40 3.74
CA THR A 108 -24.08 -32.08 3.44
C THR A 108 -23.85 -33.25 2.50
N CYS A 109 -24.66 -34.31 2.64
CA CYS A 109 -24.52 -35.53 1.86
C CYS A 109 -25.79 -35.83 1.06
N GLY A 110 -26.18 -34.86 0.24
CA GLY A 110 -27.34 -34.95 -0.64
C GLY A 110 -28.58 -34.25 -0.08
N LEU A 111 -29.37 -34.94 0.74
CA LEU A 111 -30.56 -34.33 1.37
C LEU A 111 -30.20 -33.73 2.73
N LEU A 112 -30.83 -32.61 3.10
CA LEU A 112 -30.68 -31.97 4.40
C LEU A 112 -30.99 -32.90 5.60
N SER A 113 -31.81 -33.93 5.39
CA SER A 113 -32.12 -34.94 6.41
C SER A 113 -31.06 -36.03 6.58
N ASN A 114 -30.07 -36.10 5.68
CA ASN A 114 -29.01 -37.10 5.74
C ASN A 114 -27.99 -36.73 6.81
N PRO A 115 -27.31 -37.72 7.42
CA PRO A 115 -26.18 -37.45 8.30
C PRO A 115 -25.12 -36.62 7.58
N ARG A 116 -24.64 -35.56 8.23
CA ARG A 116 -23.57 -34.72 7.71
C ARG A 116 -22.23 -35.45 7.77
N GLY A 117 -21.38 -35.21 6.78
CA GLY A 117 -19.97 -35.56 6.83
C GLY A 117 -19.14 -34.50 7.56
N LYS A 118 -17.85 -34.77 7.72
CA LYS A 118 -16.87 -33.84 8.30
C LYS A 118 -15.81 -33.46 7.30
N LEU A 119 -15.42 -32.19 7.33
CA LEU A 119 -14.28 -31.66 6.60
C LEU A 119 -13.34 -31.02 7.60
N HIS A 120 -12.19 -31.66 7.83
CA HIS A 120 -11.11 -31.13 8.64
C HIS A 120 -10.11 -30.38 7.76
N VAL A 121 -9.94 -29.09 8.02
CA VAL A 121 -9.02 -28.25 7.28
C VAL A 121 -7.80 -27.97 8.16
N THR A 122 -6.66 -28.55 7.79
CA THR A 122 -5.41 -28.38 8.55
C THR A 122 -4.76 -27.02 8.26
N PRO A 123 -4.04 -26.43 9.23
CA PRO A 123 -3.21 -25.27 8.96
C PRO A 123 -2.22 -25.52 7.82
N SER A 124 -2.09 -24.53 6.94
CA SER A 124 -1.05 -24.44 5.91
C SER A 124 -0.20 -23.19 6.13
N ALA A 125 1.02 -23.17 5.58
CA ALA A 125 1.90 -22.02 5.65
C ALA A 125 1.22 -20.73 5.14
N ASP A 126 0.43 -20.83 4.06
CA ASP A 126 -0.33 -19.71 3.51
C ASP A 126 -1.43 -19.22 4.46
N SER A 127 -2.14 -20.14 5.12
CA SER A 127 -3.19 -19.78 6.08
C SER A 127 -2.63 -19.15 7.37
N GLU A 128 -1.47 -19.61 7.82
CA GLU A 128 -0.77 -19.03 8.97
C GLU A 128 -0.26 -17.63 8.62
N ALA A 129 0.29 -17.45 7.42
CA ALA A 129 0.70 -16.15 6.92
C ALA A 129 -0.47 -15.17 6.79
N GLU A 130 -1.64 -15.62 6.31
CA GLU A 130 -2.84 -14.80 6.23
C GLU A 130 -3.39 -14.43 7.62
N ALA A 131 -3.41 -15.38 8.57
CA ALA A 131 -3.84 -15.13 9.94
C ALA A 131 -2.88 -14.20 10.71
N ALA A 132 -1.61 -14.15 10.32
CA ALA A 132 -0.64 -13.24 10.91
C ALA A 132 -0.82 -11.78 10.44
N ARG A 133 -1.55 -11.54 9.33
CA ARG A 133 -1.77 -10.19 8.80
C ARG A 133 -2.76 -9.40 9.67
N PRO A 134 -2.51 -8.09 9.88
CA PRO A 134 -3.44 -7.24 10.59
C PRO A 134 -4.75 -7.04 9.82
N SER A 135 -5.86 -7.01 10.54
CA SER A 135 -7.14 -6.55 10.00
C SER A 135 -7.17 -5.02 9.86
N ALA A 136 -8.15 -4.48 9.12
CA ALA A 136 -8.33 -3.03 8.99
C ALA A 136 -8.46 -2.31 10.36
N VAL A 137 -9.06 -2.96 11.36
CA VAL A 137 -9.22 -2.42 12.72
C VAL A 137 -7.87 -2.17 13.39
N ASN A 138 -6.85 -2.97 13.07
CA ASN A 138 -5.52 -2.83 13.65
C ASN A 138 -4.80 -1.55 13.19
N PHE A 139 -5.23 -0.91 12.09
CA PHE A 139 -4.64 0.32 11.58
C PHE A 139 -5.27 1.59 12.16
N LEU A 140 -6.45 1.51 12.79
CA LEU A 140 -7.20 2.69 13.25
C LEU A 140 -6.39 3.59 14.19
N GLY A 141 -5.69 2.99 15.16
CA GLY A 141 -4.83 3.73 16.08
C GLY A 141 -3.66 4.43 15.39
N ALA A 142 -2.99 3.73 14.48
CA ALA A 142 -1.87 4.28 13.71
C ALA A 142 -2.31 5.47 12.83
N LEU A 143 -3.46 5.35 12.16
CA LEU A 143 -4.02 6.40 11.31
C LEU A 143 -4.44 7.63 12.11
N ALA A 144 -5.09 7.43 13.27
CA ALA A 144 -5.49 8.53 14.15
C ALA A 144 -4.29 9.29 14.71
N GLU A 145 -3.28 8.55 15.19
CA GLU A 145 -2.02 9.10 15.69
C GLU A 145 -1.25 9.87 14.61
N TYR A 146 -1.24 9.38 13.37
CA TYR A 146 -0.60 10.09 12.28
C TYR A 146 -1.34 11.37 11.88
N ARG A 147 -2.68 11.36 11.88
CA ARG A 147 -3.49 12.57 11.66
C ARG A 147 -3.17 13.64 12.71
N PHE A 148 -3.08 13.26 13.97
CA PHE A 148 -2.66 14.17 15.03
C PHE A 148 -1.25 14.72 14.80
N TYR A 149 -0.30 13.86 14.44
CA TYR A 149 1.06 14.27 14.10
C TYR A 149 1.10 15.30 12.98
N MET A 150 0.40 15.07 11.86
CA MET A 150 0.35 16.02 10.75
C MET A 150 -0.20 17.38 11.18
N VAL A 151 -1.34 17.41 11.88
CA VAL A 151 -1.95 18.68 12.35
C VAL A 151 -1.00 19.44 13.27
N SER A 152 -0.30 18.73 14.16
CA SER A 152 0.69 19.30 15.07
C SER A 152 1.91 19.85 14.32
N GLN A 153 2.49 19.09 13.39
CA GLN A 153 3.65 19.53 12.61
C GLN A 153 3.30 20.70 11.68
N THR A 154 2.13 20.68 11.01
CA THR A 154 1.72 21.80 10.17
C THR A 154 1.42 23.06 10.99
N SER A 155 0.96 22.93 12.24
CA SER A 155 0.82 24.10 13.13
C SER A 155 2.19 24.69 13.47
N GLN A 156 3.17 23.86 13.85
CA GLN A 156 4.54 24.32 14.11
C GLN A 156 5.21 24.93 12.87
N LEU A 157 4.94 24.38 11.69
CA LEU A 157 5.37 24.93 10.41
C LEU A 157 4.81 26.34 10.18
N GLN A 158 3.52 26.56 10.45
CA GLN A 158 2.91 27.89 10.34
C GLN A 158 3.53 28.89 11.31
N ASP A 159 3.78 28.48 12.56
CA ASP A 159 4.37 29.36 13.58
C ASP A 159 5.82 29.72 13.24
N ALA A 160 6.60 28.76 12.74
CA ALA A 160 7.98 28.99 12.28
C ALA A 160 8.02 29.87 11.03
N THR A 161 7.10 29.65 10.09
CA THR A 161 7.01 30.45 8.86
C THR A 161 6.51 31.87 9.14
N GLU A 162 5.62 32.08 10.12
CA GLU A 162 5.19 33.40 10.55
C GLU A 162 6.38 34.24 11.06
N GLN A 163 7.28 33.64 11.84
CA GLN A 163 8.51 34.31 12.30
C GLN A 163 9.42 34.67 11.12
N LEU A 164 9.60 33.75 10.16
CA LEU A 164 10.36 34.00 8.93
C LEU A 164 9.77 35.17 8.12
N VAL A 165 8.45 35.16 7.91
CA VAL A 165 7.71 36.23 7.21
C VAL A 165 7.88 37.57 7.92
N ALA A 166 7.80 37.59 9.26
CA ALA A 166 7.99 38.79 10.05
C ALA A 166 9.42 39.35 9.89
N ALA A 167 10.44 38.50 9.91
CA ALA A 167 11.83 38.91 9.68
C ALA A 167 12.04 39.50 8.27
N ILE A 168 11.45 38.87 7.24
CA ILE A 168 11.47 39.39 5.85
C ILE A 168 10.82 40.77 5.79
N LYS A 169 9.62 40.93 6.35
CA LYS A 169 8.88 42.21 6.38
C LYS A 169 9.62 43.32 7.13
N ALA A 170 10.34 42.96 8.19
CA ALA A 170 11.18 43.88 8.94
C ALA A 170 12.47 44.27 8.19
N GLY A 171 12.77 43.63 7.05
CA GLY A 171 14.02 43.84 6.32
C GLY A 171 15.23 43.24 7.04
N ASN A 172 15.03 42.32 7.99
CA ASN A 172 16.10 41.71 8.77
C ASN A 172 16.62 40.46 8.06
N LEU A 173 17.55 40.65 7.12
CA LEU A 173 18.11 39.57 6.30
C LEU A 173 18.74 38.45 7.14
N LYS A 174 19.55 38.81 8.14
CA LYS A 174 20.28 37.82 8.95
C LYS A 174 19.32 36.92 9.73
N GLU A 175 18.26 37.51 10.30
CA GLU A 175 17.24 36.76 11.02
C GLU A 175 16.42 35.89 10.07
N ALA A 176 16.02 36.41 8.91
CA ALA A 176 15.30 35.63 7.90
C ALA A 176 16.13 34.43 7.40
N GLN A 177 17.44 34.61 7.19
CA GLN A 177 18.35 33.52 6.86
C GLN A 177 18.43 32.46 7.97
N ALA A 178 18.50 32.87 9.23
CA ALA A 178 18.54 31.94 10.36
C ALA A 178 17.24 31.15 10.55
N LEU A 179 16.09 31.74 10.21
CA LEU A 179 14.76 31.15 10.36
C LEU A 179 14.35 30.25 9.18
N TYR A 180 15.01 30.36 8.01
CA TYR A 180 14.67 29.59 6.82
C TYR A 180 14.75 28.07 7.05
N ALA A 181 15.92 27.56 7.44
CA ALA A 181 16.14 26.12 7.58
C ALA A 181 15.25 25.47 8.68
N PRO A 182 15.04 26.08 9.86
CA PRO A 182 14.09 25.57 10.85
C PRO A 182 12.64 25.50 10.33
N ALA A 183 12.19 26.52 9.59
CA ALA A 183 10.84 26.54 9.03
C ALA A 183 10.68 25.44 7.96
N HIS A 184 11.62 25.35 7.03
CA HIS A 184 11.58 24.37 5.94
C HIS A 184 11.71 22.93 6.44
N GLN A 185 12.51 22.69 7.49
CA GLN A 185 12.60 21.38 8.14
C GLN A 185 11.23 20.86 8.62
N PHE A 186 10.34 21.72 9.11
CA PHE A 186 8.98 21.31 9.47
C PHE A 186 8.14 20.90 8.25
N TYR A 187 8.35 21.54 7.08
CA TYR A 187 7.72 21.10 5.84
C TYR A 187 8.19 19.70 5.46
N LYS A 188 9.51 19.45 5.50
CA LYS A 188 10.10 18.13 5.21
C LYS A 188 9.55 17.00 6.10
N ARG A 189 9.15 17.31 7.34
CA ARG A 189 8.49 16.32 8.24
C ARG A 189 7.08 15.89 7.80
N ILE A 190 6.34 16.76 7.12
CA ILE A 190 4.97 16.47 6.62
C ILE A 190 4.92 16.14 5.13
N GLU A 191 6.05 16.30 4.43
CA GLU A 191 6.19 16.07 2.99
C GLU A 191 5.60 14.74 2.48
N PRO A 192 5.71 13.59 3.20
CA PRO A 192 5.11 12.34 2.73
C PRO A 192 3.61 12.44 2.38
N MET A 193 2.89 13.37 3.01
CA MET A 193 1.48 13.64 2.71
C MET A 193 1.25 14.97 2.02
N ALA A 194 2.12 15.98 2.22
CA ALA A 194 1.99 17.26 1.54
C ALA A 194 2.10 17.11 0.01
N GLU A 195 2.98 16.21 -0.48
CA GLU A 195 3.17 15.91 -1.91
C GLU A 195 1.89 15.43 -2.62
N MET A 196 0.89 14.97 -1.87
CA MET A 196 -0.38 14.50 -2.44
C MET A 196 -1.21 15.64 -3.02
N PHE A 197 -0.97 16.87 -2.56
CA PHE A 197 -1.64 18.06 -3.04
C PHE A 197 -0.73 18.80 -4.01
N ALA A 198 -0.53 18.23 -5.20
CA ALA A 198 0.42 18.74 -6.19
C ALA A 198 0.29 20.24 -6.49
N ASP A 199 -0.93 20.78 -6.46
CA ASP A 199 -1.20 22.21 -6.61
C ASP A 199 -0.62 23.07 -5.48
N LEU A 200 -0.65 22.56 -4.24
CA LEU A 200 -0.05 23.22 -3.07
C LEU A 200 1.44 22.93 -2.96
N ASP A 201 1.87 21.68 -3.19
CA ASP A 201 3.28 21.28 -3.13
C ASP A 201 4.14 22.10 -4.11
N GLN A 202 3.70 22.27 -5.36
CA GLN A 202 4.40 23.11 -6.33
C GLN A 202 4.49 24.58 -5.90
N ARG A 203 3.46 25.11 -5.21
CA ARG A 203 3.44 26.50 -4.73
C ARG A 203 4.28 26.69 -3.46
N ILE A 204 4.36 25.68 -2.61
CA ILE A 204 5.04 25.75 -1.31
C ILE A 204 6.52 25.39 -1.46
N ASN A 205 6.83 24.33 -2.23
CA ASN A 205 8.14 23.70 -2.29
C ASN A 205 8.62 23.43 -3.73
N GLY A 206 8.07 24.12 -4.71
CA GLY A 206 8.54 24.02 -6.10
C GLY A 206 9.94 24.61 -6.26
N ARG A 207 10.88 23.81 -6.76
CA ARG A 207 12.24 24.24 -7.07
C ARG A 207 12.29 25.01 -8.39
N ALA A 208 13.30 25.88 -8.55
CA ALA A 208 13.46 26.68 -9.76
C ALA A 208 13.58 25.84 -11.04
N ASP A 209 14.21 24.66 -10.99
CA ASP A 209 14.36 23.74 -12.12
C ASP A 209 13.02 23.20 -12.66
N TYR A 210 11.92 23.34 -11.92
CA TYR A 210 10.58 22.96 -12.36
C TYR A 210 9.84 24.05 -13.16
N PHE A 211 10.42 25.24 -13.28
CA PHE A 211 9.82 26.38 -13.97
C PHE A 211 10.59 26.70 -15.26
N GLU A 212 9.87 27.06 -16.33
CA GLU A 212 10.44 27.33 -17.66
C GLU A 212 11.52 28.41 -17.61
N LYS A 213 11.25 29.49 -16.86
CA LYS A 213 12.19 30.61 -16.70
C LYS A 213 13.02 30.53 -15.43
N ARG A 214 13.00 29.37 -14.75
CA ARG A 214 13.70 29.12 -13.49
C ARG A 214 13.46 30.21 -12.44
N GLU A 215 14.52 30.80 -11.89
CA GLU A 215 14.44 31.83 -10.86
C GLU A 215 13.74 33.12 -11.33
N ALA A 216 13.70 33.34 -12.65
CA ALA A 216 13.02 34.48 -13.27
C ALA A 216 11.55 34.20 -13.63
N ASP A 217 11.05 32.99 -13.34
CA ASP A 217 9.67 32.64 -13.63
C ASP A 217 8.70 33.37 -12.68
N PRO A 218 7.67 34.07 -13.19
CA PRO A 218 6.69 34.73 -12.34
C PRO A 218 5.87 33.76 -11.48
N ALA A 219 5.87 32.47 -11.83
CA ALA A 219 5.21 31.45 -11.02
C ALA A 219 6.09 30.91 -9.88
N PHE A 220 7.41 31.16 -9.90
CA PHE A 220 8.35 30.68 -8.89
C PHE A 220 8.12 31.40 -7.56
N ARG A 221 7.67 30.63 -6.56
CA ARG A 221 7.23 31.10 -5.24
C ARG A 221 7.53 30.03 -4.18
N GLY A 222 7.14 30.29 -2.93
CA GLY A 222 7.32 29.34 -1.82
C GLY A 222 8.74 29.33 -1.26
N PHE A 223 9.10 28.25 -0.56
CA PHE A 223 10.37 28.11 0.18
C PHE A 223 11.58 28.37 -0.72
N HIS A 224 11.72 27.69 -1.86
CA HIS A 224 12.89 27.87 -2.73
C HIS A 224 12.98 29.27 -3.36
N ARG A 225 11.86 30.00 -3.54
CA ARG A 225 11.91 31.41 -3.97
C ARG A 225 12.44 32.32 -2.87
N LEU A 226 12.06 32.05 -1.62
CA LEU A 226 12.62 32.69 -0.43
C LEU A 226 14.11 32.36 -0.32
N GLU A 227 14.48 31.08 -0.46
CA GLU A 227 15.85 30.59 -0.46
C GLU A 227 16.73 31.37 -1.46
N TYR A 228 16.31 31.41 -2.73
CA TYR A 228 17.04 32.12 -3.77
C TYR A 228 17.25 33.60 -3.44
N THR A 229 16.22 34.27 -2.89
CA THR A 229 16.34 35.69 -2.52
C THR A 229 17.27 35.89 -1.33
N LEU A 230 17.10 35.08 -0.29
CA LEU A 230 17.81 35.24 0.98
C LEU A 230 19.29 34.87 0.86
N PHE A 231 19.63 33.88 0.04
CA PHE A 231 20.99 33.31 -0.01
C PHE A 231 21.64 33.41 -1.40
N GLY A 232 20.86 33.35 -2.46
CA GLY A 232 21.38 33.29 -3.84
C GLY A 232 21.64 34.63 -4.51
N GLN A 233 21.16 35.74 -3.93
CA GLN A 233 21.30 37.08 -4.51
C GLN A 233 22.35 37.93 -3.78
N PRO A 234 23.20 38.69 -4.51
CA PRO A 234 24.18 39.57 -3.89
C PRO A 234 23.53 40.77 -3.16
N THR A 235 22.32 41.15 -3.53
CA THR A 235 21.55 42.22 -2.89
C THR A 235 20.07 41.81 -2.81
N PRO A 236 19.67 41.08 -1.75
CA PRO A 236 18.30 40.62 -1.57
C PRO A 236 17.29 41.77 -1.45
N ASP A 237 16.24 41.76 -2.27
CA ASP A 237 15.10 42.68 -2.12
C ASP A 237 14.00 42.09 -1.23
N LEU A 238 14.13 42.30 0.08
CA LEU A 238 13.17 41.78 1.06
C LEU A 238 11.79 42.46 0.98
N LYS A 239 11.70 43.67 0.45
CA LYS A 239 10.40 44.35 0.26
C LYS A 239 9.61 43.70 -0.86
N ALA A 240 10.28 43.37 -1.97
CA ALA A 240 9.67 42.60 -3.06
C ALA A 240 9.37 41.15 -2.66
N LEU A 241 10.13 40.58 -1.72
CA LEU A 241 9.91 39.22 -1.22
C LEU A 241 8.72 39.10 -0.26
N ALA A 242 8.43 40.14 0.53
CA ALA A 242 7.37 40.14 1.53
C ALA A 242 6.00 39.60 1.04
N PRO A 243 5.44 40.03 -0.11
CA PRO A 243 4.18 39.47 -0.60
C PRO A 243 4.26 37.98 -0.97
N ILE A 244 5.41 37.49 -1.43
CA ILE A 244 5.62 36.05 -1.72
C ILE A 244 5.67 35.25 -0.42
N ALA A 245 6.29 35.81 0.63
CA ALA A 245 6.30 35.20 1.95
C ALA A 245 4.88 35.12 2.56
N ASP A 246 4.05 36.14 2.34
CA ASP A 246 2.62 36.09 2.71
C ASP A 246 1.82 35.02 1.95
N GLU A 247 2.08 34.85 0.64
CA GLU A 247 1.49 33.75 -0.14
C GLU A 247 1.87 32.39 0.45
N LEU A 248 3.13 32.19 0.83
CA LEU A 248 3.59 30.94 1.46
C LEU A 248 2.82 30.67 2.76
N GLN A 249 2.70 31.66 3.66
CA GLN A 249 1.94 31.51 4.90
C GLN A 249 0.47 31.12 4.65
N ALA A 250 -0.16 31.75 3.65
CA ALA A 250 -1.53 31.44 3.27
C ALA A 250 -1.69 30.03 2.68
N ASP A 251 -0.76 29.60 1.83
CA ASP A 251 -0.77 28.26 1.23
C ASP A 251 -0.53 27.17 2.28
N LEU A 252 0.30 27.42 3.30
CA LEU A 252 0.45 26.55 4.47
C LEU A 252 -0.86 26.43 5.28
N GLY A 253 -1.64 27.50 5.36
CA GLY A 253 -2.99 27.46 5.93
C GLY A 253 -3.92 26.52 5.18
N LYS A 254 -3.94 26.61 3.84
CA LYS A 254 -4.71 25.68 2.99
C LYS A 254 -4.22 24.24 3.11
N LEU A 255 -2.89 24.05 3.17
CA LEU A 255 -2.30 22.73 3.36
C LEU A 255 -2.76 22.09 4.67
N LYS A 256 -2.78 22.86 5.77
CA LYS A 256 -3.28 22.41 7.07
C LYS A 256 -4.73 21.94 6.99
N GLU A 257 -5.60 22.71 6.35
CA GLU A 257 -7.01 22.34 6.17
C GLU A 257 -7.14 21.03 5.40
N ARG A 258 -6.41 20.89 4.28
CA ARG A 258 -6.47 19.68 3.44
C ARG A 258 -5.87 18.46 4.14
N LEU A 259 -4.74 18.59 4.83
CA LEU A 259 -4.15 17.51 5.63
C LEU A 259 -5.07 17.10 6.79
N SER A 260 -5.75 18.06 7.41
CA SER A 260 -6.71 17.78 8.48
C SER A 260 -7.91 16.98 7.97
N ALA A 261 -8.30 17.14 6.71
CA ALA A 261 -9.41 16.44 6.08
C ALA A 261 -9.01 15.17 5.31
N LEU A 262 -7.71 14.88 5.20
CA LEU A 262 -7.20 13.78 4.40
C LEU A 262 -7.61 12.41 4.98
N ASP A 263 -8.26 11.60 4.15
CA ASP A 263 -8.55 10.20 4.46
C ASP A 263 -7.34 9.32 4.08
N ILE A 264 -6.52 9.00 5.07
CA ILE A 264 -5.30 8.21 4.86
C ILE A 264 -5.65 6.72 4.87
N LYS A 265 -5.36 6.07 3.74
CA LYS A 265 -5.48 4.61 3.63
C LYS A 265 -4.27 3.89 4.26
N PRO A 266 -4.43 2.71 4.88
CA PRO A 266 -3.35 1.96 5.51
C PRO A 266 -2.08 1.81 4.64
N GLU A 267 -2.24 1.48 3.37
CA GLU A 267 -1.16 1.28 2.40
C GLU A 267 -0.32 2.53 2.13
N ARG A 268 -0.86 3.72 2.49
CA ARG A 268 -0.15 4.99 2.34
C ARG A 268 0.89 5.22 3.41
N LEU A 269 0.75 4.63 4.59
CA LEU A 269 1.68 4.85 5.70
C LEU A 269 3.12 4.44 5.31
N ALA A 270 3.29 3.26 4.71
CA ALA A 270 4.61 2.82 4.28
C ALA A 270 4.99 3.32 2.88
N SER A 271 4.04 3.33 1.94
CA SER A 271 4.36 3.70 0.56
C SER A 271 4.73 5.18 0.40
N ALA A 272 4.15 6.09 1.18
CA ALA A 272 4.55 7.50 1.17
C ALA A 272 5.99 7.70 1.65
N ALA A 273 6.37 7.05 2.76
CA ALA A 273 7.73 7.08 3.27
C ALA A 273 8.73 6.49 2.27
N SER A 274 8.40 5.33 1.69
CA SER A 274 9.24 4.68 0.66
C SER A 274 9.46 5.57 -0.56
N ARG A 275 8.40 6.19 -1.11
CA ARG A 275 8.51 7.07 -2.28
C ARG A 275 9.34 8.32 -1.98
N LEU A 276 9.10 8.97 -0.84
CA LEU A 276 9.86 10.16 -0.48
C LEU A 276 11.35 9.82 -0.32
N LEU A 277 11.69 8.78 0.45
CA LEU A 277 13.08 8.38 0.66
C LEU A 277 13.76 7.99 -0.65
N ARG A 278 13.06 7.30 -1.57
CA ARG A 278 13.60 7.02 -2.91
C ARG A 278 13.98 8.31 -3.63
N ARG A 279 13.04 9.25 -3.75
CA ARG A 279 13.31 10.52 -4.44
C ARG A 279 14.42 11.31 -3.77
N THR A 280 14.48 11.32 -2.44
CA THR A 280 15.59 11.94 -1.70
C THR A 280 16.91 11.30 -2.08
N ALA A 281 17.01 9.96 -2.07
CA ALA A 281 18.23 9.25 -2.45
C ALA A 281 18.62 9.50 -3.91
N ASP A 282 17.66 9.55 -4.82
CA ASP A 282 17.90 9.76 -6.26
C ASP A 282 18.34 11.21 -6.56
N ASN A 283 17.84 12.20 -5.80
CA ASN A 283 18.18 13.61 -5.99
C ASN A 283 19.54 13.99 -5.39
N LEU A 284 19.97 13.31 -4.31
CA LEU A 284 21.20 13.65 -3.58
C LEU A 284 22.46 13.70 -4.49
N PRO A 285 22.75 12.70 -5.35
CA PRO A 285 23.91 12.75 -6.25
C PRO A 285 23.92 13.94 -7.22
N THR A 286 22.77 14.57 -7.47
CA THR A 286 22.63 15.72 -8.37
C THR A 286 22.64 17.07 -7.67
N GLY A 287 22.98 17.11 -6.36
CA GLY A 287 23.07 18.33 -5.57
C GLY A 287 21.92 18.54 -4.59
N GLY A 288 20.99 17.59 -4.46
CA GLY A 288 19.89 17.66 -3.51
C GLY A 288 18.80 18.64 -3.93
N GLU A 289 18.16 19.27 -2.95
CA GLU A 289 17.04 20.20 -3.16
C GLU A 289 17.39 21.66 -2.86
N GLU A 290 18.43 21.91 -2.04
CA GLU A 290 18.83 23.24 -1.57
C GLU A 290 20.01 23.77 -2.38
N ALA A 291 19.75 24.70 -3.30
CA ALA A 291 20.76 25.24 -4.21
C ALA A 291 21.58 26.40 -3.59
N TRP A 292 21.04 27.10 -2.60
CA TRP A 292 21.62 28.35 -2.08
C TRP A 292 21.78 28.39 -0.55
N SER A 293 20.81 27.89 0.22
CA SER A 293 20.82 28.04 1.69
C SER A 293 21.83 27.15 2.40
N HIS A 294 22.20 26.05 1.73
CA HIS A 294 22.95 24.95 2.33
C HIS A 294 22.24 24.27 3.51
N ALA A 295 20.90 24.32 3.55
CA ALA A 295 20.07 23.67 4.57
C ALA A 295 19.89 22.15 4.37
N GLU A 296 20.55 21.55 3.38
CA GLU A 296 20.39 20.14 2.97
C GLU A 296 20.42 19.14 4.14
N ALA A 297 21.33 19.32 5.12
CA ALA A 297 21.38 18.44 6.30
C ALA A 297 20.16 18.60 7.22
N SER A 298 19.64 19.82 7.37
CA SER A 298 18.42 20.13 8.11
C SER A 298 17.20 19.47 7.45
N ASP A 299 17.13 19.53 6.13
CA ASP A 299 16.04 18.95 5.35
C ASP A 299 16.05 17.43 5.40
N LEU A 300 17.23 16.82 5.25
CA LEU A 300 17.42 15.38 5.43
C LEU A 300 16.99 14.94 6.83
N GLN A 301 17.23 15.76 7.85
CA GLN A 301 16.73 15.49 9.21
C GLN A 301 15.20 15.60 9.29
N GLY A 302 14.58 16.58 8.63
CA GLY A 302 13.12 16.69 8.54
C GLY A 302 12.51 15.46 7.85
N THR A 303 13.08 15.06 6.72
CA THR A 303 12.71 13.84 5.99
C THR A 303 12.89 12.59 6.86
N LEU A 304 14.02 12.47 7.56
CA LEU A 304 14.28 11.38 8.51
C LEU A 304 13.19 11.31 9.58
N ASP A 305 12.86 12.43 10.23
CA ASP A 305 11.90 12.46 11.33
C ASP A 305 10.46 12.18 10.85
N GLY A 306 10.06 12.78 9.74
CA GLY A 306 8.74 12.61 9.14
C GLY A 306 8.47 11.17 8.71
N THR A 307 9.42 10.59 7.99
CA THR A 307 9.31 9.20 7.52
C THR A 307 9.46 8.20 8.67
N ARG A 308 10.32 8.47 9.67
CA ARG A 308 10.45 7.65 10.87
C ARG A 308 9.16 7.60 11.68
N LYS A 309 8.38 8.69 11.75
CA LYS A 309 7.06 8.66 12.40
C LYS A 309 6.16 7.61 11.74
N LEU A 310 6.09 7.57 10.42
CA LEU A 310 5.32 6.55 9.69
C LEU A 310 5.82 5.13 10.01
N ALA A 311 7.13 4.93 10.04
CA ALA A 311 7.73 3.63 10.38
C ALA A 311 7.41 3.18 11.80
N ILE A 312 7.43 4.08 12.79
CA ILE A 312 7.04 3.78 14.18
C ILE A 312 5.60 3.28 14.25
N LEU A 313 4.70 3.85 13.44
CA LEU A 313 3.28 3.47 13.44
C LEU A 313 3.03 2.10 12.79
N VAL A 314 3.84 1.75 11.79
CA VAL A 314 3.74 0.50 11.06
C VAL A 314 4.47 -0.65 11.77
N ALA A 315 5.58 -0.37 12.46
CA ALA A 315 6.45 -1.39 13.05
C ALA A 315 5.72 -2.42 13.95
N PRO A 316 4.77 -2.04 14.83
CA PRO A 316 4.02 -3.01 15.63
C PRO A 316 3.19 -4.00 14.79
N LEU A 317 2.73 -3.58 13.61
CA LEU A 317 1.91 -4.40 12.70
C LEU A 317 2.75 -5.46 11.98
N LEU A 318 4.07 -5.28 11.92
CA LEU A 318 5.01 -6.21 11.31
C LEU A 318 5.53 -7.28 12.27
N THR A 319 5.30 -7.15 13.59
CA THR A 319 5.86 -8.06 14.60
C THR A 319 5.54 -9.53 14.33
N LYS A 320 4.29 -9.83 13.95
CA LYS A 320 3.87 -11.20 13.60
C LYS A 320 4.15 -11.56 12.13
N PRO A 321 3.70 -10.77 11.13
CA PRO A 321 3.79 -11.20 9.74
C PRO A 321 5.21 -11.08 9.15
N ALA A 322 6.05 -10.16 9.64
CA ALA A 322 7.37 -9.92 9.06
C ALA A 322 8.39 -9.30 10.07
N PRO A 323 8.81 -10.04 11.11
CA PRO A 323 9.73 -9.52 12.14
C PRO A 323 11.11 -9.14 11.59
N ALA A 324 11.61 -9.85 10.56
CA ALA A 324 12.86 -9.50 9.89
C ALA A 324 12.75 -8.15 9.14
N LEU A 325 11.59 -7.90 8.50
CA LEU A 325 11.33 -6.65 7.82
C LEU A 325 11.25 -5.49 8.82
N LYS A 326 10.55 -5.69 9.95
CA LYS A 326 10.53 -4.72 11.07
C LYS A 326 11.95 -4.34 11.50
N LYS A 327 12.82 -5.33 11.72
CA LYS A 327 14.21 -5.09 12.10
C LYS A 327 14.99 -4.33 11.01
N GLY A 328 14.80 -4.69 9.73
CA GLY A 328 15.42 -3.99 8.61
C GLY A 328 15.06 -2.50 8.56
N ILE A 329 13.79 -2.16 8.85
CA ILE A 329 13.32 -0.78 8.94
C ILE A 329 14.02 -0.04 10.09
N GLU A 330 14.06 -0.64 11.29
CA GLU A 330 14.71 -0.05 12.47
C GLU A 330 16.20 0.21 12.23
N ASP A 331 16.91 -0.80 11.70
CA ASP A 331 18.33 -0.71 11.38
C ASP A 331 18.59 0.36 10.28
N GLY A 332 17.74 0.43 9.26
CA GLY A 332 17.85 1.43 8.18
C GLY A 332 17.66 2.87 8.67
N TYR A 333 16.68 3.12 9.56
CA TYR A 333 16.51 4.44 10.18
C TYR A 333 17.64 4.80 11.14
N ALA A 334 18.25 3.83 11.81
CA ALA A 334 19.44 4.05 12.62
C ALA A 334 20.64 4.42 11.74
N GLN A 335 20.82 3.74 10.59
CA GLN A 335 21.87 4.05 9.63
C GLN A 335 21.70 5.43 8.99
N PHE A 336 20.48 5.81 8.60
CA PHE A 336 20.22 7.14 8.05
C PHE A 336 20.53 8.23 9.10
N GLY A 337 20.09 8.06 10.36
CA GLY A 337 20.46 8.97 11.44
C GLY A 337 21.98 9.07 11.62
N LYS A 338 22.67 7.93 11.66
CA LYS A 338 24.13 7.88 11.79
C LYS A 338 24.87 8.56 10.62
N ALA A 339 24.32 8.47 9.41
CA ALA A 339 24.89 9.15 8.24
C ALA A 339 24.81 10.68 8.35
N LEU A 340 23.91 11.22 9.18
CA LEU A 340 23.79 12.65 9.45
C LEU A 340 24.68 13.15 10.61
N ASP A 341 25.16 12.26 11.48
CA ASP A 341 25.99 12.62 12.64
C ASP A 341 27.22 13.49 12.29
N PRO A 342 27.97 13.25 11.19
CA PRO A 342 29.12 14.08 10.82
C PRO A 342 28.77 15.56 10.56
N TYR A 343 27.51 15.86 10.24
CA TYR A 343 27.03 17.20 9.91
C TYR A 343 26.40 17.92 11.11
N ARG A 344 26.26 17.26 12.26
CA ARG A 344 25.67 17.87 13.45
C ARG A 344 26.52 19.02 14.01
N ASP A 345 25.83 20.01 14.55
CA ASP A 345 26.39 21.06 15.40
C ASP A 345 25.42 21.35 16.57
N GLY A 346 25.72 20.79 17.74
CA GLY A 346 24.79 20.78 18.87
C GLY A 346 23.44 20.16 18.50
N ASN A 347 22.36 20.93 18.68
CA ASN A 347 21.00 20.52 18.30
C ASN A 347 20.66 20.77 16.82
N GLY A 348 21.56 21.43 16.07
CA GLY A 348 21.38 21.79 14.67
C GLY A 348 22.40 21.08 13.75
N PHE A 349 22.72 21.75 12.66
CA PHE A 349 23.67 21.29 11.64
C PHE A 349 24.72 22.35 11.36
N LYS A 350 25.92 21.90 10.98
CA LYS A 350 26.99 22.74 10.47
C LYS A 350 26.49 23.52 9.26
N ALA A 351 26.93 24.77 9.16
CA ALA A 351 26.71 25.54 7.95
C ALA A 351 27.50 24.95 6.77
N GLY A 352 26.88 24.89 5.60
CA GLY A 352 27.49 24.41 4.37
C GLY A 352 26.84 23.13 3.83
N ALA A 353 26.87 22.99 2.50
CA ALA A 353 26.29 21.86 1.82
C ALA A 353 27.09 20.58 2.11
N LEU A 354 26.44 19.42 1.96
CA LEU A 354 27.16 18.16 1.92
C LEU A 354 28.04 18.15 0.67
N ASP A 355 29.26 17.65 0.80
CA ASP A 355 30.10 17.37 -0.36
C ASP A 355 29.62 16.12 -1.10
N ASP A 356 30.11 15.90 -2.32
CA ASP A 356 29.66 14.78 -3.17
C ASP A 356 29.86 13.41 -2.49
N ALA A 357 30.95 13.27 -1.72
CA ALA A 357 31.22 12.07 -0.95
C ALA A 357 30.17 11.87 0.15
N GLY A 358 29.82 12.95 0.86
CA GLY A 358 28.78 13.00 1.87
C GLY A 358 27.40 12.66 1.33
N ARG A 359 26.99 13.30 0.23
CA ARG A 359 25.71 13.02 -0.42
C ARG A 359 25.60 11.56 -0.83
N LYS A 360 26.68 10.98 -1.39
CA LYS A 360 26.72 9.54 -1.73
C LYS A 360 26.64 8.64 -0.49
N ALA A 361 27.31 9.02 0.60
CA ALA A 361 27.29 8.27 1.86
C ALA A 361 25.90 8.28 2.52
N VAL A 362 25.13 9.34 2.37
CA VAL A 362 23.74 9.43 2.84
C VAL A 362 22.77 8.72 1.88
N ALA A 363 22.93 8.89 0.56
CA ALA A 363 22.02 8.34 -0.43
C ALA A 363 21.93 6.80 -0.36
N ALA A 364 23.05 6.10 -0.15
CA ALA A 364 23.08 4.64 -0.11
C ALA A 364 22.16 4.00 0.96
N PRO A 365 22.28 4.33 2.27
CA PRO A 365 21.37 3.80 3.30
C PRO A 365 19.92 4.30 3.12
N VAL A 366 19.71 5.53 2.63
CA VAL A 366 18.35 6.05 2.35
C VAL A 366 17.68 5.23 1.25
N ASN A 367 18.40 4.91 0.17
CA ASN A 367 17.91 4.10 -0.93
C ASN A 367 17.52 2.68 -0.47
N GLN A 368 18.37 2.04 0.34
CA GLN A 368 18.09 0.73 0.92
C GLN A 368 16.88 0.76 1.87
N LEU A 369 16.74 1.83 2.67
CA LEU A 369 15.58 2.01 3.54
C LEU A 369 14.29 2.20 2.73
N ALA A 370 14.34 2.92 1.61
CA ALA A 370 13.22 3.06 0.69
C ALA A 370 12.77 1.70 0.11
N ASP A 371 13.73 0.86 -0.32
CA ASP A 371 13.47 -0.51 -0.75
C ASP A 371 12.80 -1.36 0.33
N THR A 372 13.33 -1.27 1.56
CA THR A 372 12.82 -2.00 2.72
C THR A 372 11.38 -1.60 3.03
N LEU A 373 11.08 -0.29 3.08
CA LEU A 373 9.72 0.20 3.30
C LEU A 373 8.76 -0.17 2.16
N GLY A 374 9.27 -0.32 0.94
CA GLY A 374 8.48 -0.77 -0.22
C GLY A 374 7.90 -2.18 -0.06
N GLN A 375 8.48 -3.02 0.79
CA GLN A 375 8.02 -4.40 1.03
C GLN A 375 6.90 -4.50 2.07
N VAL A 376 6.59 -3.42 2.79
CA VAL A 376 5.65 -3.44 3.92
C VAL A 376 4.23 -3.78 3.47
N ASN A 377 3.75 -3.18 2.38
CA ASN A 377 2.35 -3.38 1.97
C ASN A 377 2.10 -4.84 1.60
N ALA A 378 3.00 -5.48 0.84
CA ALA A 378 2.97 -6.91 0.56
C ALA A 378 2.96 -7.75 1.86
N ALA A 379 3.85 -7.44 2.81
CA ALA A 379 3.95 -8.16 4.08
C ALA A 379 2.68 -8.04 4.93
N LEU A 380 1.98 -6.91 4.86
CA LEU A 380 0.73 -6.66 5.59
C LEU A 380 -0.53 -7.05 4.79
N GLY A 381 -0.39 -7.48 3.54
CA GLY A 381 -1.52 -7.81 2.65
C GLY A 381 -2.36 -6.61 2.25
N LEU A 382 -1.72 -5.48 1.99
CA LEU A 382 -2.33 -4.19 1.60
C LEU A 382 -2.19 -3.87 0.11
N GLU A 383 -1.82 -4.85 -0.73
CA GLU A 383 -1.67 -4.71 -2.19
C GLU A 383 -2.95 -5.06 -2.96
#